data_AF-A0A0B8QHX7-F1
#
_entry.id   AF-A0A0B8QHX7-F1
#
_cell.length_a   1.000
_cell.length_b   1.000
_cell.length_c   1.000
_cell.angle_alpha   90.00
_cell.angle_beta   90.00
_cell.angle_gamma   90.00
#
_symmetry.space_group_name_H-M   'P 1'
#
loop_
_entity.id
_entity.type
_entity.pdbx_description
1 polymer ?
#
loop_
_entity_poly.entity_id
_entity_poly.type
_entity_poly.pdbx_seq_one_letter_code
_entity_poly.pdbx_strand_id
1 'polypeptide(L)'
;MTAKLDQMILDKQGGVIGYQVCSDLASIGKIYAMRKKAVGLLGATKGAAKPVAFAEDTCVPPENLADFIVEFRELLDSHKLHYGMFGHVDAGVLHVRPALDLCDPEQEA
;
A
#
# COMPACT_ATOMS: atom_id res chain seq x y z
N MET A 1 22.12 0.58 12.57
CA MET A 1 20.90 0.85 11.80
C MET A 1 19.63 0.36 12.50
N THR A 2 19.65 -0.80 13.17
CA THR A 2 18.45 -1.40 13.79
C THR A 2 18.08 -0.85 15.16
N ALA A 3 19.01 -0.21 15.89
CA ALA A 3 18.79 0.28 17.26
C ALA A 3 17.52 1.15 17.43
N LYS A 4 17.15 1.94 16.41
CA LYS A 4 15.89 2.69 16.44
C LYS A 4 14.67 1.78 16.41
N LEU A 5 14.69 0.73 15.58
CA LEU A 5 13.63 -0.26 15.49
C LEU A 5 13.53 -1.08 16.78
N ASP A 6 14.67 -1.45 17.37
CA ASP A 6 14.72 -2.13 18.68
C ASP A 6 14.01 -1.30 19.75
N GLN A 7 14.33 -0.01 19.83
CA GLN A 7 13.70 0.91 20.78
C GLN A 7 12.19 1.06 20.50
N MET A 8 11.80 1.21 19.23
CA MET A 8 10.39 1.31 18.86
C MET A 8 9.58 0.06 19.24
N ILE A 9 10.17 -1.14 19.15
CA ILE A 9 9.51 -2.38 19.58
C ILE A 9 9.34 -2.40 21.10
N LEU A 10 10.38 -2.03 21.86
CA LEU A 10 10.32 -1.97 23.33
C LEU A 10 9.26 -0.98 23.81
N ASP A 11 9.22 0.20 23.19
CA ASP A 11 8.30 1.27 23.56
C ASP A 11 6.90 1.09 22.95
N LYS A 12 6.69 0.03 22.14
CA LYS A 12 5.45 -0.24 21.37
C LYS A 12 5.02 0.96 20.52
N GLN A 13 5.98 1.64 19.91
CA GLN A 13 5.77 2.83 19.09
C GLN A 13 5.65 2.50 17.60
N GLY A 14 4.83 3.29 16.89
CA GLY A 14 4.70 3.22 15.43
C GLY A 14 4.15 1.89 14.88
N GLY A 15 3.55 1.05 15.73
CA GLY A 15 3.00 -0.25 15.33
C GLY A 15 4.06 -1.29 14.93
N VAL A 16 5.34 -1.05 15.22
CA VAL A 16 6.42 -1.98 14.86
C VAL A 16 6.41 -3.17 15.84
N ILE A 17 6.16 -4.37 15.32
CA ILE A 17 6.13 -5.61 16.12
C ILE A 17 7.38 -6.49 15.95
N GLY A 18 8.26 -6.14 15.00
CA GLY A 18 9.46 -6.92 14.69
C GLY A 18 10.13 -6.44 13.41
N TYR A 19 11.38 -6.87 13.20
CA TYR A 19 12.10 -6.69 11.94
C TYR A 19 13.02 -7.88 11.68
N GLN A 20 13.43 -8.06 10.43
CA GLN A 20 14.43 -9.05 10.05
C GLN A 20 15.42 -8.42 9.07
N VAL A 21 16.72 -8.58 9.35
CA VAL A 21 17.79 -8.21 8.42
C VAL A 21 18.23 -9.46 7.67
N CYS A 22 18.23 -9.40 6.35
CA CYS A 22 18.64 -10.50 5.47
C CYS A 22 19.87 -10.08 4.67
N SER A 23 20.91 -10.91 4.67
CA SER A 23 22.13 -10.70 3.88
C SER A 23 22.43 -11.85 2.91
N ASP A 24 21.81 -13.01 3.10
CA ASP A 24 21.96 -14.14 2.19
C ASP A 24 21.07 -13.99 0.95
N LEU A 25 21.57 -14.48 -0.19
CA LEU A 25 20.92 -14.31 -1.48
C LEU A 25 19.54 -14.98 -1.54
N ALA A 26 19.34 -16.09 -0.83
CA ALA A 26 18.08 -16.82 -0.85
C ALA A 26 16.96 -16.03 -0.14
N SER A 27 17.25 -15.46 1.02
CA SER A 27 16.31 -14.60 1.76
C SER A 27 16.00 -13.31 0.99
N ILE A 28 17.02 -12.67 0.43
CA ILE A 28 16.85 -11.48 -0.43
C ILE A 28 15.92 -11.81 -1.61
N GLY A 29 16.18 -12.91 -2.31
CA GLY A 29 15.36 -13.37 -3.43
C GLY A 29 13.89 -13.60 -3.05
N LYS A 30 13.62 -14.15 -1.86
CA LYS A 30 12.24 -14.33 -1.36
C LYS A 30 11.53 -12.98 -1.14
N ILE A 31 12.19 -12.00 -0.53
CA ILE A 31 11.62 -10.68 -0.27
C ILE A 31 11.29 -9.96 -1.59
N TYR A 32 12.23 -9.96 -2.55
CA TYR A 32 11.99 -9.37 -3.87
C TYR A 32 10.87 -10.10 -4.65
N ALA A 33 10.82 -11.42 -4.57
CA ALA A 33 9.75 -12.19 -5.19
C ALA A 33 8.38 -11.84 -4.61
N MET A 34 8.29 -11.65 -3.29
CA MET A 34 7.06 -11.18 -2.64
C MET A 34 6.69 -9.79 -3.14
N ARG A 35 7.61 -8.82 -3.12
CA ARG A 35 7.36 -7.44 -3.58
C ARG A 35 6.91 -7.38 -5.04
N LYS A 36 7.50 -8.21 -5.92
CA LYS A 36 7.13 -8.29 -7.35
C LYS A 36 5.73 -8.89 -7.56
N LYS A 37 5.33 -9.84 -6.73
CA LYS A 37 4.01 -10.50 -6.82
C LYS A 37 2.88 -9.71 -6.15
N ALA A 38 3.19 -8.84 -5.19
CA ALA A 38 2.20 -8.11 -4.39
C ALA A 38 1.16 -7.35 -5.25
N VAL A 39 1.59 -6.64 -6.30
CA VAL A 39 0.67 -5.89 -7.18
C VAL A 39 -0.27 -6.83 -7.94
N GLY A 40 0.23 -7.96 -8.44
CA GLY A 40 -0.61 -8.96 -9.10
C GLY A 40 -1.63 -9.59 -8.15
N LEU A 41 -1.27 -9.77 -6.87
CA LEU A 41 -2.19 -10.27 -5.85
C LEU A 41 -3.30 -9.26 -5.51
N LEU A 42 -3.02 -7.95 -5.52
CA LEU A 42 -4.05 -6.92 -5.35
C LEU A 42 -5.12 -7.01 -6.45
N GLY A 43 -4.71 -7.28 -7.69
CA GLY A 43 -5.62 -7.48 -8.83
C GLY A 43 -6.40 -8.80 -8.81
N ALA A 44 -5.97 -9.79 -8.03
CA ALA A 44 -6.58 -11.11 -7.96
C ALA A 44 -7.71 -11.20 -6.91
N THR A 45 -8.40 -10.10 -6.66
CA THR A 45 -9.48 -10.00 -5.68
C THR A 45 -10.67 -10.85 -6.08
N LYS A 46 -11.15 -11.68 -5.15
CA LYS A 46 -12.35 -12.51 -5.30
C LYS A 46 -13.60 -11.65 -5.16
N GLY A 47 -14.68 -12.01 -5.86
CA GLY A 47 -15.94 -11.27 -5.87
C GLY A 47 -16.13 -10.42 -7.12
N ALA A 48 -17.30 -9.78 -7.20
CA ALA A 48 -17.70 -8.93 -8.32
C ALA A 48 -16.95 -7.60 -8.34
N ALA A 49 -16.70 -7.01 -7.17
CA ALA A 49 -15.86 -5.81 -7.05
C ALA A 49 -14.42 -6.06 -7.52
N LYS A 50 -13.95 -5.24 -8.47
CA LYS A 50 -12.59 -5.30 -9.04
C LYS A 50 -11.85 -3.99 -8.80
N PRO A 51 -10.51 -4.02 -8.59
CA PRO A 51 -9.72 -2.81 -8.49
C PRO A 51 -9.77 -2.04 -9.82
N VAL A 52 -10.37 -0.87 -9.80
CA VAL A 52 -10.47 0.04 -10.95
C VAL A 52 -9.36 1.08 -10.84
N ALA A 53 -8.71 1.41 -11.96
CA ALA A 53 -7.73 2.49 -12.00
C ALA A 53 -8.44 3.82 -11.68
N PHE A 54 -7.95 4.56 -10.68
CA PHE A 54 -8.56 5.81 -10.24
C PHE A 54 -7.54 6.94 -10.18
N ALA A 55 -6.68 6.95 -9.15
CA ALA A 55 -5.54 7.85 -9.08
C ALA A 55 -4.30 7.07 -9.52
N GLU A 56 -3.79 7.35 -10.71
CA GLU A 56 -2.60 6.70 -11.26
C GLU A 56 -1.49 7.74 -11.43
N ASP A 57 -0.23 7.32 -11.28
CA ASP A 57 0.95 8.16 -11.46
C ASP A 57 0.90 9.50 -10.69
N THR A 58 0.28 9.49 -9.51
CA THR A 58 0.15 10.70 -8.69
C THR A 58 1.48 10.98 -8.00
N CYS A 59 2.14 12.06 -8.39
CA CYS A 59 3.40 12.50 -7.82
C CYS A 59 3.17 13.48 -6.67
N VAL A 60 3.62 13.13 -5.47
CA VAL A 60 3.58 13.94 -4.26
C VAL A 60 5.02 14.12 -3.77
N PRO A 61 5.45 15.35 -3.40
CA PRO A 61 6.77 15.54 -2.80
C PRO A 61 7.01 14.55 -1.65
N PRO A 62 8.13 13.81 -1.61
CA PRO A 62 8.36 12.76 -0.61
C PRO A 62 8.20 13.21 0.84
N GLU A 63 8.52 14.47 1.14
CA GLU A 63 8.33 15.10 2.44
C GLU A 63 6.86 15.18 2.88
N ASN A 64 5.93 15.24 1.94
CA ASN A 64 4.48 15.36 2.20
C ASN A 64 3.73 14.04 1.95
N LEU A 65 4.41 13.01 1.45
CA LEU A 65 3.77 11.76 1.01
C LEU A 65 3.06 11.03 2.16
N ALA A 66 3.64 11.05 3.36
CA ALA A 66 3.06 10.36 4.52
C ALA A 66 1.71 10.98 4.91
N ASP A 67 1.66 12.31 5.05
CA ASP A 67 0.45 13.04 5.41
C ASP A 67 -0.62 12.91 4.31
N PHE A 68 -0.20 13.02 3.04
CA PHE A 68 -1.10 12.80 1.90
C PHE A 68 -1.74 11.39 1.91
N ILE A 69 -0.96 10.34 2.20
CA ILE A 69 -1.50 8.98 2.28
C ILE A 69 -2.52 8.86 3.42
N VAL A 70 -2.27 9.48 4.58
CA VAL A 70 -3.21 9.45 5.72
C VAL A 70 -4.52 10.13 5.35
N GLU A 71 -4.47 11.37 4.85
CA GLU A 71 -5.66 12.13 4.47
C GLU A 71 -6.43 11.46 3.33
N PHE A 72 -5.73 10.91 2.33
CA PHE A 72 -6.40 10.24 1.22
C PHE A 72 -7.09 8.94 1.65
N ARG A 73 -6.50 8.21 2.61
CA ARG A 73 -7.16 7.04 3.20
C ARG A 73 -8.42 7.43 3.96
N GLU A 74 -8.37 8.48 4.76
CA GLU A 74 -9.55 8.99 5.48
C GLU A 74 -10.68 9.37 4.50
N LEU A 75 -10.34 10.02 3.38
CA LEU A 75 -11.30 10.34 2.33
C LEU A 75 -11.96 9.07 1.77
N LEU A 76 -11.17 8.08 1.35
CA LEU A 76 -11.71 6.83 0.77
C LEU A 76 -12.53 6.01 1.78
N ASP A 77 -12.08 5.97 3.04
CA ASP A 77 -12.78 5.30 4.14
C ASP A 77 -14.13 5.99 4.43
N SER A 78 -14.20 7.33 4.30
CA SER A 78 -15.45 8.09 4.45
C SER A 78 -16.51 7.73 3.38
N HIS A 79 -16.05 7.32 2.20
CA HIS A 79 -16.87 6.79 1.11
C HIS A 79 -17.09 5.26 1.20
N LYS A 80 -16.59 4.61 2.26
CA LYS A 80 -16.70 3.16 2.51
C LYS A 80 -16.12 2.31 1.37
N LEU A 81 -15.10 2.82 0.69
CA LEU A 81 -14.46 2.12 -0.41
C LEU A 81 -13.40 1.16 0.12
N HIS A 82 -13.35 -0.04 -0.44
CA HIS A 82 -12.16 -0.89 -0.33
C HIS A 82 -11.17 -0.48 -1.42
N TYR A 83 -9.87 -0.42 -1.14
CA TYR A 83 -8.89 0.05 -2.12
C TYR A 83 -7.52 -0.60 -1.92
N GLY A 84 -6.77 -0.68 -3.02
CA GLY A 84 -5.34 -0.98 -3.01
C GLY A 84 -4.52 0.29 -3.26
N MET A 85 -3.44 0.47 -2.50
CA MET A 85 -2.44 1.52 -2.72
C MET A 85 -1.07 0.91 -2.95
N PHE A 86 -0.37 1.35 -4.00
CA PHE A 86 1.00 0.92 -4.30
C PHE A 86 1.74 2.00 -5.09
N GLY A 87 3.06 1.95 -5.12
CA GLY A 87 3.84 2.94 -5.86
C GLY A 87 5.33 2.89 -5.55
N HIS A 88 6.00 4.01 -5.82
CA HIS A 88 7.42 4.23 -5.65
C HIS A 88 7.62 5.37 -4.65
N VAL A 89 7.75 5.00 -3.37
CA VAL A 89 7.86 5.94 -2.25
C VAL A 89 9.07 6.87 -2.40
N ASP A 90 10.16 6.36 -2.96
CA ASP A 90 11.39 7.10 -3.24
C ASP A 90 11.20 8.22 -4.27
N ALA A 91 10.28 8.03 -5.22
CA ALA A 91 9.94 9.01 -6.24
C ALA A 91 8.69 9.83 -5.91
N GLY A 92 8.05 9.58 -4.76
CA GLY A 92 6.79 10.23 -4.42
C GLY A 92 5.58 9.77 -5.23
N VAL A 93 5.68 8.64 -5.96
CA VAL A 93 4.63 8.18 -6.88
C VAL A 93 3.68 7.22 -6.17
N LEU A 94 2.39 7.53 -6.23
CA LEU A 94 1.30 6.73 -5.66
C LEU A 94 0.26 6.35 -6.73
N HIS A 95 -0.20 5.11 -6.67
CA HIS A 95 -1.35 4.59 -7.40
C HIS A 95 -2.39 4.11 -6.39
N VAL A 96 -3.64 4.47 -6.62
CA VAL A 96 -4.78 4.11 -5.78
C VAL A 96 -5.89 3.53 -6.65
N ARG A 97 -6.31 2.32 -6.31
CA ARG A 97 -7.33 1.56 -7.03
C ARG A 97 -8.44 1.12 -6.09
N PRO A 98 -9.58 1.84 -6.04
CA PRO A 98 -10.75 1.37 -5.33
C PRO A 98 -11.33 0.13 -6.01
N ALA A 99 -11.85 -0.79 -5.21
CA ALA A 99 -12.56 -1.97 -5.66
C ALA A 99 -14.03 -1.62 -5.85
N LEU A 100 -14.48 -1.61 -7.11
CA LEU A 100 -15.85 -1.27 -7.49
C LEU A 100 -16.49 -2.44 -8.24
N ASP A 101 -17.78 -2.65 -8.01
CA ASP A 101 -18.59 -3.57 -8.80
C ASP A 101 -19.24 -2.82 -9.95
N LEU A 102 -18.63 -2.86 -11.13
CA LEU A 102 -19.16 -2.17 -12.30
C LEU A 102 -20.43 -2.82 -12.90
N CYS A 103 -20.92 -3.92 -12.31
CA CYS A 103 -22.24 -4.46 -12.63
C CYS A 103 -23.34 -3.89 -11.73
N ASP A 104 -22.99 -3.14 -10.69
CA ASP A 104 -23.91 -2.35 -9.87
C ASP A 104 -24.12 -0.97 -10.53
N PRO A 105 -25.34 -0.63 -10.98
CA PRO A 105 -25.61 0.65 -11.64
C PRO A 105 -25.27 1.88 -10.80
N GLU A 106 -25.28 1.77 -9.46
CA GLU A 106 -24.88 2.88 -8.57
C GLU A 106 -23.36 3.11 -8.56
N GLN A 107 -22.56 2.11 -8.94
CA GLN A 107 -21.09 2.18 -8.99
C GLN A 107 -20.53 2.28 -10.41
N GLU A 108 -21.36 2.02 -11.43
CA GLU A 108 -21.01 2.19 -12.84
C GLU A 108 -21.06 3.67 -13.27
N ALA A 109 -21.96 4.46 -12.68
CA ALA A 109 -22.24 5.86 -13.05
C ALA A 109 -21.18 6.86 -12.54
#